data_AF-A0A381ZY29-F1
#
_entry.id   AF-A0A381ZY29-F1
#
_cell.length_a   1.000
_cell.length_b   1.000
_cell.length_c   1.000
_cell.angle_alpha   90.00
_cell.angle_beta   90.00
_cell.angle_gamma   90.00
#
_symmetry.space_group_name_H-M   'P 1'
#
loop_
_entity.id
_entity.type
_entity.pdbx_description
1 polymer ?
#
loop_
_entity_poly.entity_id
_entity_poly.type
_entity_poly.pdbx_seq_one_letter_code
_entity_poly.pdbx_strand_id
1 'polypeptide(L)'
;MIMYLIRKQISKIKNTKRLANEKNAHPWHASVFDALYLTIGIVVVGSFYTWVALDNFEQSLAYVPSWMPLVWQISDYLPFVYLGTILLFFIDKLIIMFIYIHSFILKKLMILIQKVDIWYWRRTGKEAVVTNAMWKLTGKYRSMDTKQRKMFDYMLYCGLLVFMAVRFLT
;
A
#
# COMPACT_ATOMS: atom_id res chain seq x y z
N MET A 1 1.30 -29.18 -10.12
CA MET A 1 1.90 -27.94 -10.70
C MET A 1 1.58 -26.69 -9.87
N ILE A 2 0.30 -26.38 -9.59
CA ILE A 2 -0.12 -25.18 -8.84
C ILE A 2 0.49 -25.12 -7.42
N MET A 3 0.49 -26.24 -6.69
CA MET A 3 1.10 -26.34 -5.36
C MET A 3 2.59 -25.95 -5.34
N TYR A 4 3.33 -26.28 -6.42
CA TYR A 4 4.74 -25.94 -6.56
C TYR A 4 4.93 -24.42 -6.76
N LEU A 5 4.08 -23.79 -7.58
CA LEU A 5 4.11 -22.33 -7.80
C LEU A 5 3.84 -21.56 -6.51
N ILE A 6 2.85 -22.00 -5.72
CA ILE A 6 2.52 -21.39 -4.43
C ILE A 6 3.71 -21.47 -3.47
N ARG A 7 4.32 -22.65 -3.31
CA ARG A 7 5.50 -22.81 -2.44
C ARG A 7 6.67 -21.95 -2.90
N LYS A 8 6.91 -21.87 -4.21
CA LYS A 8 7.96 -21.02 -4.79
C LYS A 8 7.69 -19.54 -4.48
N GLN A 9 6.44 -19.08 -4.58
CA GLN A 9 6.09 -17.71 -4.24
C GLN A 9 6.22 -17.41 -2.74
N ILE A 10 5.80 -18.31 -1.87
CA ILE A 10 6.00 -18.15 -0.42
C ILE A 10 7.48 -18.02 -0.09
N SER A 11 8.36 -18.80 -0.74
CA SER A 11 9.81 -18.69 -0.58
C SER A 11 10.33 -17.31 -1.01
N LYS A 12 9.89 -16.81 -2.17
CA LYS A 12 10.26 -15.47 -2.66
C LYS A 12 9.80 -14.36 -1.71
N ILE A 13 8.54 -14.41 -1.24
CA ILE A 13 8.01 -13.47 -0.25
C ILE A 13 8.85 -13.51 1.03
N LYS A 14 9.23 -14.70 1.52
CA LYS A 14 10.10 -14.83 2.69
C LYS A 14 11.49 -14.19 2.45
N ASN A 15 12.03 -14.30 1.24
CA ASN A 15 13.31 -13.66 0.88
C ASN A 15 13.22 -12.12 0.89
N THR A 16 12.06 -11.54 0.57
CA THR A 16 11.86 -10.07 0.65
C THR A 16 11.99 -9.53 2.08
N LYS A 17 11.75 -10.36 3.10
CA LYS A 17 11.98 -9.97 4.50
C LYS A 17 13.45 -9.70 4.79
N ARG A 18 14.36 -10.49 4.20
CA ARG A 18 15.81 -10.27 4.33
C ARG A 18 16.21 -8.96 3.66
N LEU A 19 15.67 -8.70 2.47
CA LEU A 19 15.91 -7.46 1.72
C LEU A 19 15.44 -6.21 2.48
N ALA A 20 14.28 -6.28 3.13
CA ALA A 20 13.76 -5.18 3.95
C ALA A 20 14.72 -4.82 5.11
N ASN A 21 15.28 -5.84 5.77
CA ASN A 21 16.27 -5.65 6.83
C ASN A 21 17.57 -5.05 6.27
N GLU A 22 18.07 -5.54 5.15
CA GLU A 22 19.30 -5.01 4.50
C GLU A 22 19.15 -3.53 4.10
N LYS A 23 17.95 -3.11 3.70
CA LYS A 23 17.68 -1.72 3.27
C LYS A 23 17.29 -0.76 4.40
N ASN A 24 17.25 -1.22 5.65
CA ASN A 24 16.72 -0.47 6.80
C ASN A 24 15.37 0.20 6.48
N ALA A 25 14.54 -0.46 5.66
CA ALA A 25 13.25 0.06 5.26
C ALA A 25 12.23 -0.12 6.40
N HIS A 26 11.12 0.64 6.32
CA HIS A 26 9.96 0.51 7.21
C HIS A 26 9.57 -0.96 7.43
N PRO A 27 9.02 -1.37 8.60
CA PRO A 27 8.71 -2.77 8.92
C PRO A 27 8.08 -3.52 7.75
N TRP A 28 8.68 -4.66 7.39
CA TRP A 28 8.34 -5.47 6.21
C TRP A 28 6.84 -5.70 6.02
N HIS A 29 6.11 -5.93 7.11
CA HIS A 29 4.66 -6.12 7.11
C HIS A 29 3.90 -4.95 6.46
N ALA A 30 4.33 -3.70 6.68
CA ALA A 30 3.71 -2.53 6.06
C ALA A 30 3.83 -2.59 4.53
N SER A 31 5.03 -2.92 4.02
CA SER A 31 5.26 -3.04 2.57
C SER A 31 4.45 -4.18 1.94
N VAL A 32 4.16 -5.24 2.71
CA VAL A 32 3.26 -6.32 2.27
C VAL A 32 1.82 -5.84 2.22
N PHE A 33 1.35 -5.12 3.23
CA PHE A 33 0.00 -4.55 3.24
C PHE A 33 -0.21 -3.56 2.09
N ASP A 34 0.75 -2.68 1.82
CA ASP A 34 0.67 -1.73 0.71
C ASP A 34 0.65 -2.44 -0.65
N ALA A 35 1.45 -3.50 -0.80
CA ALA A 35 1.43 -4.33 -2.00
C ALA A 35 0.06 -5.03 -2.20
N LEU A 36 -0.56 -5.53 -1.13
CA LEU A 36 -1.90 -6.11 -1.17
C LEU A 36 -2.97 -5.07 -1.50
N TYR A 37 -2.89 -3.88 -0.88
CA TYR A 37 -3.80 -2.79 -1.15
C TYR A 37 -3.75 -2.34 -2.62
N LEU A 38 -2.53 -2.14 -3.15
CA LEU A 38 -2.32 -1.84 -4.56
C LEU A 38 -2.86 -2.96 -5.45
N THR A 39 -2.64 -4.22 -5.08
CA THR A 39 -3.15 -5.38 -5.82
C THR A 39 -4.66 -5.33 -5.95
N ILE A 40 -5.39 -5.08 -4.85
CA ILE A 40 -6.85 -4.94 -4.87
C ILE A 40 -7.27 -3.79 -5.81
N GLY A 41 -6.58 -2.64 -5.72
CA GLY A 41 -6.84 -1.51 -6.61
C GLY A 41 -6.68 -1.87 -8.09
N ILE A 42 -5.56 -2.52 -8.46
CA ILE A 42 -5.29 -2.97 -9.83
C ILE A 42 -6.34 -3.98 -10.30
N VAL A 43 -6.77 -4.90 -9.43
CA VAL A 43 -7.79 -5.90 -9.76
C VAL A 43 -9.12 -5.24 -10.08
N VAL A 44 -9.58 -4.31 -9.23
CA VAL A 44 -10.86 -3.61 -9.43
C VAL A 44 -10.81 -2.78 -10.70
N VAL A 45 -9.77 -1.96 -10.86
CA VAL A 45 -9.61 -1.09 -12.02
C VAL A 45 -9.47 -1.90 -13.30
N GLY A 46 -8.64 -2.96 -13.29
CA GLY A 46 -8.45 -3.84 -14.43
C GLY A 46 -9.73 -4.57 -14.84
N SER A 47 -10.50 -5.07 -13.88
CA SER A 47 -11.78 -5.73 -14.17
C SER A 47 -12.79 -4.76 -14.77
N PHE A 48 -12.90 -3.56 -14.21
CA PHE A 48 -13.79 -2.52 -14.71
C PHE A 48 -13.44 -2.12 -16.16
N TYR A 49 -12.16 -1.89 -16.46
CA TYR A 49 -11.75 -1.57 -17.83
C TYR A 49 -11.99 -2.71 -18.81
N THR A 50 -11.82 -3.96 -18.38
CA THR A 50 -12.12 -5.12 -19.23
C THR A 50 -13.63 -5.24 -19.49
N TRP A 51 -14.48 -4.93 -18.52
CA TRP A 51 -15.93 -4.87 -18.73
C TRP A 51 -16.34 -3.77 -19.72
N VAL A 52 -15.78 -2.57 -19.57
CA VAL A 52 -16.02 -1.47 -20.52
C VAL A 52 -15.52 -1.84 -21.92
N ALA A 53 -14.35 -2.49 -22.02
CA ALA A 53 -13.84 -2.96 -23.29
C ALA A 53 -14.72 -4.04 -23.93
N LEU A 54 -15.29 -4.94 -23.12
CA LEU A 54 -16.22 -5.98 -23.58
C LEU A 54 -17.54 -5.39 -24.07
N ASP A 55 -18.10 -4.40 -23.36
CA ASP A 55 -19.31 -3.66 -23.76
C ASP A 55 -19.10 -2.91 -25.08
N ASN A 56 -18.01 -2.16 -25.19
CA ASN A 56 -17.66 -1.48 -26.44
C ASN A 56 -17.47 -2.46 -27.61
N PHE A 57 -16.89 -3.62 -27.33
CA PHE A 57 -16.74 -4.68 -28.33
C PHE A 57 -18.10 -5.22 -28.77
N GLU A 58 -19.04 -5.47 -27.85
CA GLU A 58 -20.40 -5.89 -28.20
C GLU A 58 -21.11 -4.88 -29.09
N GLN A 59 -21.07 -3.61 -28.70
CA GLN A 59 -21.73 -2.52 -29.43
C GLN A 59 -21.14 -2.30 -30.84
N SER A 60 -19.88 -2.70 -31.06
CA SER A 60 -19.24 -2.62 -32.37
C SER A 60 -19.67 -3.72 -33.35
N LEU A 61 -20.36 -4.77 -32.87
CA LEU A 61 -20.82 -5.89 -33.69
C LEU A 61 -22.16 -5.58 -34.34
N ALA A 62 -22.31 -5.92 -35.63
CA ALA A 62 -23.56 -5.71 -36.37
C ALA A 62 -24.73 -6.59 -35.89
N TYR A 63 -24.42 -7.67 -35.18
CA TYR A 63 -25.38 -8.56 -34.52
C TYR A 63 -24.73 -9.17 -33.28
N VAL A 64 -25.53 -9.49 -32.26
CA VAL A 64 -25.06 -10.14 -31.04
C VAL A 64 -24.85 -11.64 -31.30
N PRO A 65 -23.62 -12.17 -31.23
CA PRO A 65 -23.36 -13.58 -31.44
C PRO A 65 -23.94 -14.45 -30.32
N SER A 66 -24.32 -15.69 -30.64
CA SER A 66 -24.91 -16.63 -29.68
C SER A 66 -23.98 -17.02 -28.52
N TRP A 67 -22.67 -16.85 -28.67
CA TRP A 67 -21.67 -17.11 -27.62
C TRP A 67 -21.44 -15.90 -26.68
N MET A 68 -21.96 -14.71 -27.02
CA MET A 68 -21.72 -13.48 -26.24
C MET A 68 -22.24 -13.54 -24.79
N PRO A 69 -23.42 -14.13 -24.51
CA PRO A 69 -23.88 -14.29 -23.13
C PRO A 69 -22.95 -15.14 -22.26
N LEU A 70 -22.29 -16.14 -22.86
CA LEU A 70 -21.33 -16.99 -22.15
C LEU A 70 -20.06 -16.20 -21.79
N VAL A 71 -19.62 -15.30 -22.68
CA VAL A 71 -18.47 -14.41 -22.41
C VAL A 71 -18.78 -13.47 -21.26
N TRP A 72 -19.98 -12.87 -21.22
CA TRP A 72 -20.43 -12.06 -20.08
C TRP A 72 -20.45 -12.83 -18.77
N GLN A 73 -20.95 -14.06 -18.78
CA GLN A 73 -20.97 -14.91 -17.59
C GLN A 73 -19.56 -15.25 -17.07
N ILE A 74 -18.58 -15.44 -17.96
CA ILE A 74 -17.18 -15.64 -17.56
C ILE A 74 -16.58 -14.32 -17.04
N SER A 75 -17.00 -13.20 -17.61
CA SER A 75 -16.53 -11.85 -17.29
C SER A 75 -16.74 -11.50 -15.81
N ASP A 76 -17.81 -12.01 -15.20
CA ASP A 76 -18.10 -11.80 -13.77
C ASP A 76 -16.98 -12.33 -12.85
N TYR A 77 -16.21 -13.32 -13.31
CA TYR A 77 -15.11 -13.92 -12.54
C TYR A 77 -13.75 -13.25 -12.80
N LEU A 78 -13.66 -12.26 -13.69
CA LEU A 78 -12.42 -11.54 -14.02
C LEU A 78 -11.67 -11.01 -12.78
N PRO A 79 -12.33 -10.41 -11.77
CA PRO A 79 -11.63 -9.95 -10.56
C PRO A 79 -10.83 -11.06 -9.89
N PHE A 80 -11.38 -12.27 -9.79
CA PHE A 80 -10.70 -13.41 -9.18
C PHE A 80 -9.54 -13.93 -10.03
N VAL A 81 -9.70 -13.91 -11.36
CA VAL A 81 -8.63 -14.30 -12.30
C VAL A 81 -7.46 -13.34 -12.21
N TYR A 82 -7.72 -12.03 -12.20
CA TYR A 82 -6.66 -11.02 -12.02
C TYR A 82 -5.99 -11.13 -10.65
N LEU A 83 -6.79 -11.28 -9.59
CA LEU A 83 -6.26 -11.46 -8.23
C LEU A 83 -5.33 -12.67 -8.14
N GLY A 84 -5.79 -13.83 -8.63
CA GLY A 84 -5.00 -15.06 -8.63
C GLY A 84 -3.70 -14.91 -9.42
N THR A 85 -3.75 -14.26 -10.58
CA THR A 85 -2.57 -14.02 -11.42
C THR A 85 -1.56 -13.10 -10.74
N ILE A 86 -2.00 -11.99 -10.15
CA ILE A 86 -1.10 -11.05 -9.48
C ILE A 86 -0.47 -11.69 -8.24
N LEU A 87 -1.26 -12.40 -7.44
CA LEU A 87 -0.77 -13.10 -6.24
C LEU A 87 0.24 -14.21 -6.58
N LEU A 88 0.05 -14.92 -7.69
CA LEU A 88 0.94 -16.01 -8.08
C LEU A 88 2.22 -15.55 -8.81
N PHE A 89 2.24 -14.39 -9.45
CA PHE A 89 3.36 -14.01 -10.31
C PHE A 89 4.04 -12.69 -9.96
N PHE A 90 3.34 -11.75 -9.32
CA PHE A 90 3.80 -10.37 -9.20
C PHE A 90 3.89 -9.85 -7.77
N ILE A 91 3.28 -10.53 -6.79
CA ILE A 91 3.24 -10.04 -5.41
C ILE A 91 4.64 -9.85 -4.80
N ASP A 92 5.60 -10.72 -5.12
CA ASP A 92 7.00 -10.60 -4.69
C ASP A 92 7.65 -9.32 -5.22
N LYS A 93 7.42 -9.00 -6.50
CA LYS A 93 7.94 -7.80 -7.13
C LYS A 93 7.31 -6.53 -6.57
N LEU A 94 6.00 -6.54 -6.29
CA LEU A 94 5.30 -5.42 -5.67
C LEU A 94 5.82 -5.14 -4.26
N ILE A 95 6.02 -6.17 -3.45
CA ILE A 95 6.61 -6.03 -2.11
C ILE A 95 8.01 -5.40 -2.20
N ILE A 96 8.84 -5.88 -3.13
CA ILE A 96 10.20 -5.33 -3.35
C ILE A 96 10.13 -3.86 -3.75
N MET A 97 9.22 -3.50 -4.67
CA MET A 97 9.00 -2.12 -5.09
C MET A 97 8.67 -1.21 -3.89
N PHE A 98 7.74 -1.63 -3.02
CA PHE A 98 7.39 -0.85 -1.82
C PHE A 98 8.53 -0.76 -0.82
N ILE A 99 9.36 -1.80 -0.64
CA ILE A 99 10.57 -1.72 0.19
C ILE A 99 11.50 -0.60 -0.33
N TYR A 100 11.70 -0.50 -1.64
CA TYR A 100 12.51 0.57 -2.23
C TYR A 100 11.89 1.95 -2.06
N ILE A 101 10.58 2.08 -2.30
CA ILE A 101 9.85 3.34 -2.11
C ILE A 101 9.97 3.81 -0.66
N HIS A 102 9.74 2.92 0.32
CA HIS A 102 9.87 3.26 1.74
C HIS A 102 11.29 3.67 2.12
N SER A 103 12.30 2.94 1.66
CA SER A 103 13.71 3.29 1.90
C SER A 103 14.04 4.68 1.31
N PHE A 104 13.54 4.97 0.11
CA PHE A 104 13.73 6.26 -0.55
C PHE A 104 13.02 7.40 0.19
N ILE A 105 11.74 7.24 0.52
CA ILE A 105 10.95 8.23 1.25
C ILE A 105 11.61 8.52 2.59
N LEU A 106 11.99 7.49 3.35
CA LEU A 106 12.63 7.67 4.66
C LEU A 106 13.91 8.50 4.55
N LYS A 107 14.76 8.21 3.55
CA LYS A 107 15.99 8.98 3.30
C LYS A 107 15.68 10.45 2.97
N LYS A 108 14.69 10.72 2.13
CA LYS A 108 14.30 12.09 1.77
C LYS A 108 13.69 12.85 2.95
N LEU A 109 12.87 12.17 3.75
CA LEU A 109 12.22 12.74 4.92
C LEU A 109 13.27 13.12 5.98
N MET A 110 14.28 12.28 6.21
CA MET A 110 15.40 12.61 7.09
C MET A 110 16.18 13.84 6.63
N ILE A 111 16.48 13.95 5.34
CA ILE A 111 17.14 15.14 4.77
C ILE A 111 16.26 16.39 4.95
N LEU A 112 14.94 16.26 4.77
CA LEU A 112 14.01 17.36 4.96
C LEU A 112 14.00 17.84 6.41
N ILE A 113 13.91 16.91 7.37
CA ILE A 113 13.96 17.24 8.81
C ILE A 113 15.26 17.98 9.14
N GLN A 114 16.40 17.49 8.66
CA GLN A 114 17.69 18.15 8.87
C GLN A 114 17.72 19.57 8.30
N LYS A 115 17.19 19.77 7.08
CA LYS A 115 17.08 21.11 6.48
C LYS A 115 16.18 22.04 7.30
N VAL A 116 15.06 21.54 7.80
CA VAL A 116 14.13 22.30 8.64
C VAL A 116 14.79 22.67 9.97
N ASP A 117 15.50 21.74 10.60
CA ASP A 117 16.22 22.03 11.84
C ASP A 117 17.31 23.08 11.64
N ILE A 118 18.11 22.98 10.56
CA ILE A 118 19.12 24.00 10.22
C ILE A 118 18.46 25.36 9.96
N TRP A 119 17.35 25.38 9.21
CA TRP A 119 16.61 26.61 8.94
C TRP A 119 16.04 27.25 10.21
N TYR A 120 15.51 26.43 11.12
CA TYR A 120 14.97 26.88 12.41
C TYR A 120 16.09 27.41 13.31
N TRP A 121 17.23 26.70 13.35
CA TRP A 121 18.43 27.12 14.09
C TRP A 121 18.95 28.47 13.61
N ARG A 122 19.04 28.70 12.29
CA ARG A 122 19.46 30.01 11.74
C ARG A 122 18.58 31.19 12.19
N ARG A 123 17.31 30.95 12.53
CA ARG A 123 16.37 32.00 12.96
C ARG A 123 16.33 32.22 14.47
N THR A 124 16.60 31.18 15.27
CA THR A 124 16.34 31.22 16.72
C THR A 124 17.56 30.87 17.58
N GLY A 125 18.64 30.37 16.98
CA GLY A 125 19.84 29.88 17.67
C GLY A 125 19.64 28.57 18.44
N LYS A 126 18.42 28.01 18.46
CA LYS A 126 18.10 26.77 19.17
C LYS A 126 18.36 25.56 18.29
N GLU A 127 19.13 24.60 18.80
CA GLU A 127 19.51 23.40 18.06
C GLU A 127 18.43 22.32 18.09
N ALA A 128 18.29 21.60 16.97
CA ALA A 128 17.54 20.35 16.84
C ALA A 128 16.12 20.35 17.44
N VAL A 129 15.39 21.47 17.36
CA VAL A 129 14.07 21.60 18.02
C VAL A 129 13.03 20.66 17.41
N VAL A 130 13.00 20.52 16.08
CA VAL A 130 12.03 19.64 15.40
C VAL A 130 12.38 18.18 15.66
N THR A 131 13.68 17.84 15.58
CA THR A 131 14.14 16.49 15.91
C THR A 131 13.84 16.11 17.36
N ASN A 132 14.10 17.00 18.33
CA ASN A 132 13.78 16.76 19.75
C ASN A 132 12.28 16.63 20.01
N ALA A 133 11.45 17.45 19.36
CA ALA A 133 10.00 17.36 19.48
C ALA A 133 9.49 16.00 18.96
N MET A 134 10.00 15.55 17.81
CA MET A 134 9.68 14.22 17.27
C MET A 134 10.14 13.08 18.18
N TRP A 135 11.35 13.15 18.72
CA TRP A 135 11.86 12.14 19.67
C TRP A 135 11.05 12.10 20.96
N LYS A 136 10.62 13.24 21.47
CA LYS A 136 9.75 13.30 22.66
C LYS A 136 8.38 12.67 22.39
N LEU A 137 7.81 12.91 21.21
CA LEU A 137 6.54 12.30 20.80
C LEU A 137 6.66 10.78 20.63
N THR A 138 7.63 10.32 19.85
CA THR A 138 7.88 8.89 19.60
C THR A 138 8.28 8.15 20.88
N GLY A 139 9.13 8.75 21.72
CA GLY A 139 9.51 8.19 23.02
C GLY A 139 8.32 8.01 23.94
N LYS A 140 7.46 9.04 24.06
CA LYS A 140 6.24 8.99 24.89
C LYS A 140 5.25 7.93 24.38
N TYR A 141 5.11 7.80 23.06
CA TYR A 141 4.26 6.75 22.47
C TYR A 141 4.83 5.35 22.69
N ARG A 142 6.16 5.19 22.59
CA ARG A 142 6.83 3.89 22.78
C ARG A 142 6.83 3.43 24.24
N SER A 143 6.85 4.36 25.20
CA SER A 143 6.81 4.08 26.63
C SER A 143 5.41 3.77 27.17
N MET A 144 4.35 3.94 26.37
CA MET A 144 2.99 3.60 26.77
C MET A 144 2.76 2.09 26.79
N ASP A 145 1.94 1.62 27.73
CA ASP A 145 1.51 0.23 27.76
C ASP A 145 0.67 -0.14 26.52
N THR A 146 0.66 -1.43 26.17
CA THR A 146 -0.02 -1.99 25.00
C THR A 146 -1.51 -1.61 24.90
N LYS A 147 -2.22 -1.52 26.04
CA LYS A 147 -3.62 -1.06 26.07
C LYS A 147 -3.75 0.43 25.76
N GLN A 148 -2.88 1.25 26.32
CA GLN A 148 -2.88 2.70 26.09
C GLN A 148 -2.50 3.06 24.66
N ARG A 149 -1.55 2.33 24.05
CA ARG A 149 -1.18 2.50 22.64
C ARG A 149 -2.35 2.17 21.71
N LYS A 150 -3.04 1.05 21.94
CA LYS A 150 -4.25 0.69 21.16
C LYS A 150 -5.35 1.76 21.29
N MET A 151 -5.60 2.25 22.50
CA MET A 151 -6.59 3.31 22.73
C MET A 151 -6.21 4.61 22.00
N PHE A 152 -4.94 4.99 22.07
CA PHE A 152 -4.42 6.16 21.34
C PHE A 152 -4.55 5.98 19.83
N ASP A 153 -4.20 4.81 19.29
CA ASP A 153 -4.35 4.48 17.88
C ASP A 153 -5.83 4.57 17.45
N TYR A 154 -6.75 3.97 18.20
CA TYR A 154 -8.19 4.05 17.90
C TYR A 154 -8.71 5.48 17.94
N MET A 155 -8.27 6.29 18.90
CA MET A 155 -8.68 7.70 19.02
C MET A 155 -8.19 8.51 17.81
N LEU A 156 -6.98 8.22 17.33
CA LEU A 156 -6.39 8.84 16.14
C LEU A 156 -7.13 8.40 14.86
N TYR A 157 -7.45 7.12 14.72
CA TYR A 157 -8.27 6.60 13.61
C TYR A 157 -9.68 7.20 13.59
N CYS A 158 -10.37 7.24 14.73
CA CYS A 158 -11.70 7.86 14.83
C CYS A 158 -11.64 9.36 14.50
N GLY A 159 -10.63 10.08 14.99
CA GLY A 159 -10.43 11.49 14.65
C GLY A 159 -10.19 11.72 13.16
N LEU A 160 -9.37 10.88 12.52
CA LEU A 160 -9.15 10.92 11.07
C LEU A 160 -10.42 10.61 10.27
N LEU A 161 -11.20 9.61 10.70
CA LEU A 161 -12.47 9.27 10.06
C LEU A 161 -13.49 10.41 10.17
N VAL A 162 -13.61 11.04 11.34
CA VAL A 162 -14.49 12.21 11.53
C VAL A 162 -14.01 13.38 10.67
N PHE A 163 -12.71 13.64 10.63
CA PHE A 163 -12.14 14.70 9.78
C PHE A 163 -12.40 14.45 8.29
N MET A 164 -12.20 13.22 7.83
CA MET A 164 -12.50 12.84 6.44
C MET A 164 -13.99 12.93 6.13
N ALA A 165 -14.86 12.52 7.05
CA ALA A 165 -16.31 12.63 6.89
C ALA A 165 -16.77 14.09 6.80
N VAL A 166 -16.25 14.96 7.66
CA VAL A 166 -16.53 16.41 7.60
C VAL A 166 -16.05 16.99 6.26
N ARG A 167 -14.84 16.67 5.82
CA ARG A 167 -14.29 17.15 4.54
C ARG A 167 -15.01 16.59 3.31
N PHE A 168 -15.66 15.42 3.42
CA PHE A 168 -16.45 14.85 2.33
C PHE A 168 -17.86 15.48 2.26
N LEU A 169 -18.35 16.02 3.37
CA LEU A 169 -19.64 16.69 3.50
C LEU A 169 -19.58 18.19 3.17
N THR A 170 -18.41 18.83 3.30
CA THR A 170 -18.17 20.23 2.91
C THR A 170 -17.48 20.33 1.56
#